data_AF-A0A8H6W032-F1
#
_entry.id   AF-A0A8H6W032-F1
#
_cell.length_a   1.000
_cell.length_b   1.000
_cell.length_c   1.000
_cell.angle_alpha   90.00
_cell.angle_beta   90.00
_cell.angle_gamma   90.00
#
_symmetry.space_group_name_H-M   'P 1'
#
loop_
_entity.id
_entity.type
_entity.pdbx_description
1 polymer ?
#
loop_
_entity_poly.entity_id
_entity_poly.type
_entity_poly.pdbx_seq_one_letter_code
_entity_poly.pdbx_strand_id
1 'polypeptide(L)'
;MSIASALASDARLHAIPIHVVSTAIRLLRTLQADIILVQPSAIPVNVAPPILPPSIILFLQDAFGIASDAVEALWDVIRDEVWVSPMPKLSEEERELFRKHAAVKSFPLSHTCITAGCEYNGRILKKDEKSQAVLYTLGDGVQPVFNIHLTCTKCKTTFHNNFAVNSGTRTYYPGIVPDYIQVGEHQFRRAQARSPLDLSNVPRMLTVFKGPNVQHMKDFGWQFGTQLTTEHVWDAFVLLTLLDHGRREKTILEVPHGGNSENRFTEAMSRRNTEVVNFGNNTVNHCCDRCFRENVVKRDGSTGNVQVVVGDGLSIGRPICGVTHCPKPLSNNRNRFCNDHQDEENFCSVTGCHRDIVPGTKSCDNQEHQDMEKLHYTHVSASTTLGERYQRHRQRHHANDAPARDPEVEYTLDGSGGVKIHVGPHAGTIGVTDEVIARTQEEVALSEAASNLIDAEVARPPQDLQDGG
;
A
#
# COMPACT_ATOMS: atom_id res chain seq x y z
N MET A 1 8.08 -12.12 46.99
CA MET A 1 7.85 -10.81 47.63
C MET A 1 7.04 -9.98 46.65
N SER A 2 5.96 -9.31 47.07
CA SER A 2 5.18 -8.48 46.13
C SER A 2 5.96 -7.20 45.80
N ILE A 3 5.79 -6.65 44.60
CA ILE A 3 6.42 -5.38 44.19
C ILE A 3 6.16 -4.29 45.24
N ALA A 4 4.93 -4.18 45.74
CA ALA A 4 4.58 -3.23 46.78
C ALA A 4 5.39 -3.41 48.08
N SER A 5 5.62 -4.65 48.52
CA SER A 5 6.45 -4.91 49.71
C SER A 5 7.93 -4.62 49.48
N ALA A 6 8.44 -4.85 48.27
CA ALA A 6 9.82 -4.54 47.90
C ALA A 6 10.05 -3.02 47.80
N LEU A 7 9.13 -2.28 47.18
CA LEU A 7 9.16 -0.82 47.12
C LEU A 7 9.12 -0.19 48.52
N ALA A 8 8.32 -0.74 49.44
CA ALA A 8 8.23 -0.26 50.81
C ALA A 8 9.49 -0.57 51.66
N SER A 9 10.30 -1.55 51.25
CA SER A 9 11.49 -1.97 52.00
C SER A 9 12.74 -1.13 51.71
N ASP A 10 12.78 -0.43 50.57
CA ASP A 10 13.93 0.40 50.17
C ASP A 10 13.63 1.89 50.38
N ALA A 11 14.36 2.52 51.30
CA ALA A 11 14.20 3.94 51.64
C ALA A 11 14.41 4.87 50.43
N ARG A 12 15.21 4.47 49.44
CA ARG A 12 15.45 5.25 48.20
C ARG A 12 14.19 5.32 47.33
N LEU A 13 13.26 4.38 47.49
CA LEU A 13 12.04 4.25 46.69
C LEU A 13 10.80 4.86 47.35
N HIS A 14 10.88 5.24 48.64
CA HIS A 14 9.74 5.78 49.41
C HIS A 14 9.16 7.08 48.83
N ALA A 15 10.02 7.91 48.22
CA ALA A 15 9.60 9.17 47.61
C ALA A 15 9.04 9.01 46.18
N ILE A 16 9.14 7.81 45.58
CA ILE A 16 8.73 7.57 44.20
C ILE A 16 7.22 7.29 44.14
N PRO A 17 6.43 8.12 43.44
CA PRO A 17 5.00 7.88 43.28
C PRO A 17 4.72 6.57 42.51
N ILE A 18 3.62 5.89 42.87
CA ILE A 18 3.20 4.64 42.20
C ILE A 18 3.01 4.83 40.67
N HIS A 19 2.51 5.99 40.24
CA HIS A 19 2.36 6.26 38.81
C HIS A 19 3.71 6.29 38.08
N VAL A 20 4.78 6.81 38.71
CA VAL A 20 6.15 6.78 38.15
C VAL A 20 6.63 5.34 37.99
N VAL A 21 6.37 4.47 38.96
CA VAL A 21 6.69 3.04 38.85
C VAL A 21 5.97 2.40 37.66
N SER A 22 4.67 2.66 37.52
CA SER A 22 3.87 2.12 36.40
C SER A 22 4.37 2.62 35.04
N THR A 23 4.67 3.91 34.93
CA THR A 23 5.24 4.51 33.72
C THR A 23 6.64 3.97 33.43
N ALA A 24 7.50 3.82 34.44
CA ALA A 24 8.84 3.26 34.30
C ALA A 24 8.79 1.83 33.72
N ILE A 25 7.88 0.98 34.23
CA ILE A 25 7.69 -0.37 33.70
C ILE A 25 7.36 -0.33 32.20
N ARG A 26 6.45 0.56 31.80
CA ARG A 26 6.00 0.70 30.41
C ARG A 26 7.11 1.23 29.51
N LEU A 27 7.84 2.27 29.91
CA LEU A 27 8.95 2.83 29.15
C LEU A 27 10.11 1.82 29.00
N LEU A 28 10.50 1.16 30.09
CA LEU A 28 11.55 0.13 30.07
C LEU A 28 11.17 -1.07 29.23
N ARG A 29 9.88 -1.43 29.20
CA ARG A 29 9.39 -2.48 28.30
C ARG A 29 9.57 -2.11 26.84
N THR A 30 9.33 -0.86 26.47
CA THR A 30 9.62 -0.37 25.11
C THR A 30 11.11 -0.35 24.80
N LEU A 31 11.96 -0.10 25.80
CA LEU A 31 13.42 -0.10 25.70
C LEU A 31 14.07 -1.48 25.86
N GLN A 32 13.30 -2.56 25.93
CA GLN A 32 13.82 -3.91 26.18
C GLN A 32 14.94 -4.30 25.20
N ALA A 33 14.76 -3.98 23.92
CA ALA A 33 15.74 -4.26 22.87
C ALA A 33 17.09 -3.53 23.12
N ASP A 34 17.03 -2.26 23.53
CA ASP A 34 18.21 -1.48 23.90
C ASP A 34 18.92 -2.05 25.12
N ILE A 35 18.15 -2.49 26.11
CA ILE A 35 18.67 -3.17 27.29
C ILE A 35 19.43 -4.43 26.84
N ILE A 36 18.80 -5.32 26.07
CA ILE A 36 19.39 -6.59 25.61
C ILE A 36 20.68 -6.36 24.83
N LEU A 37 20.72 -5.35 23.96
CA LEU A 37 21.84 -5.15 23.02
C LEU A 37 23.18 -5.00 23.75
N VAL A 38 23.22 -4.23 24.84
CA VAL A 38 24.46 -3.93 25.56
C VAL A 38 24.84 -4.96 26.63
N GLN A 39 24.00 -5.96 26.89
CA GLN A 39 24.31 -7.02 27.86
C GLN A 39 25.37 -8.00 27.34
N PRO A 40 26.04 -8.76 28.22
CA PRO A 40 26.83 -9.91 27.82
C PRO A 40 26.00 -10.94 27.02
N SER A 41 26.60 -11.59 26.02
CA SER A 41 25.92 -12.62 25.22
C SER A 41 25.54 -13.88 26.00
N ALA A 42 26.08 -14.04 27.21
CA ALA A 42 25.77 -15.16 28.11
C ALA A 42 24.40 -15.01 28.79
N ILE A 43 23.86 -13.79 28.87
CA ILE A 43 22.54 -13.56 29.47
C ILE A 43 21.46 -13.88 28.43
N PRO A 44 20.54 -14.83 28.69
CA PRO A 44 19.47 -15.16 27.75
C PRO A 44 18.51 -13.98 27.51
N VAL A 45 17.96 -13.86 26.28
CA VAL A 45 17.01 -12.78 25.91
C VAL A 45 15.71 -12.80 26.71
N ASN A 46 15.35 -13.94 27.29
CA ASN A 46 14.14 -14.15 28.07
C ASN A 46 14.35 -13.93 29.58
N VAL A 47 15.53 -13.49 30.00
CA VAL A 47 15.86 -13.19 31.40
C VAL A 47 16.20 -11.71 31.53
N ALA A 48 15.60 -11.04 32.51
CA ALA A 48 15.90 -9.64 32.80
C ALA A 48 17.36 -9.51 33.27
N PRO A 49 18.17 -8.63 32.68
CA PRO A 49 19.54 -8.49 33.10
C PRO A 49 19.64 -7.83 34.48
N PRO A 50 20.68 -8.16 35.26
CA PRO A 50 20.86 -7.60 36.59
C PRO A 50 21.20 -6.11 36.57
N ILE A 51 21.83 -5.63 35.49
CA ILE A 51 22.34 -4.26 35.39
C ILE A 51 21.65 -3.53 34.25
N LEU A 52 21.12 -2.34 34.55
CA LEU A 52 20.54 -1.45 33.57
C LEU A 52 21.64 -0.64 32.86
N PRO A 53 21.54 -0.40 31.53
CA PRO A 53 22.53 0.39 30.82
C PRO A 53 22.62 1.85 31.30
N PRO A 54 23.82 2.46 31.38
CA PRO A 54 23.98 3.84 31.83
C PRO A 54 23.15 4.86 31.05
N SER A 55 22.99 4.68 29.74
CA SER A 55 22.15 5.55 28.91
C SER A 55 20.67 5.49 29.26
N ILE A 56 20.19 4.33 29.71
CA ILE A 56 18.80 4.15 30.12
C ILE A 56 18.60 4.68 31.54
N ILE A 57 19.60 4.54 32.41
CA ILE A 57 19.61 5.18 33.73
C ILE A 57 19.46 6.70 33.55
N LEU A 58 20.34 7.33 32.75
CA LEU A 58 20.29 8.77 32.46
C LEU A 58 18.93 9.21 31.90
N PHE A 59 18.37 8.44 30.96
CA PHE A 59 17.03 8.70 30.42
C PHE A 59 15.95 8.72 31.51
N LEU A 60 15.92 7.73 32.41
CA LEU A 60 14.93 7.67 33.48
C LEU A 60 15.13 8.77 34.54
N GLN A 61 16.39 9.14 34.81
CA GLN A 61 16.70 10.27 35.69
C GLN A 61 16.13 11.57 35.12
N ASP A 62 16.36 11.84 33.84
CA ASP A 62 15.87 13.05 33.19
C ASP A 62 14.34 13.05 33.04
N ALA A 63 13.74 11.88 32.75
CA ALA A 63 12.31 11.74 32.56
C ALA A 63 11.50 11.90 33.86
N PHE A 64 12.03 11.41 34.99
CA PHE A 64 11.30 11.39 36.27
C PHE A 64 11.89 12.32 37.34
N GLY A 65 13.05 12.92 37.10
CA GLY A 65 13.74 13.77 38.08
C GLY A 65 14.22 13.00 39.31
N ILE A 66 14.57 11.72 39.17
CA ILE A 66 15.04 10.86 40.26
C ILE A 66 16.55 10.60 40.18
N ALA A 67 17.17 10.28 41.31
CA ALA A 67 18.61 10.02 41.39
C ALA A 67 18.99 8.65 40.78
N SER A 68 20.23 8.50 40.29
CA SER A 68 20.70 7.28 39.62
C SER A 68 20.57 6.04 40.50
N ASP A 69 20.91 6.17 41.78
CA ASP A 69 20.83 5.10 42.78
C ASP A 69 19.39 4.66 43.05
N ALA A 70 18.43 5.59 42.96
CA ALA A 70 17.00 5.29 43.03
C ALA A 70 16.50 4.59 41.76
N VAL A 71 17.02 4.92 40.57
CA VAL A 71 16.71 4.20 39.32
C VAL A 71 17.22 2.76 39.37
N GLU A 72 18.45 2.55 39.84
CA GLU A 72 19.03 1.22 39.99
C GLU A 72 18.25 0.38 41.00
N ALA A 73 17.93 0.96 42.16
CA ALA A 73 17.07 0.32 43.16
C ALA A 73 15.68 -0.02 42.59
N LEU A 74 15.11 0.86 41.79
CA LEU A 74 13.83 0.63 41.13
C LEU A 74 13.93 -0.55 40.15
N TRP A 75 14.98 -0.61 39.35
CA TRP A 75 15.24 -1.71 38.41
C TRP A 75 15.33 -3.06 39.12
N ASP A 76 16.06 -3.14 40.25
CA ASP A 76 16.16 -4.37 41.04
C ASP A 76 14.79 -4.91 41.49
N VAL A 77 13.82 -4.02 41.71
CA VAL A 77 12.46 -4.38 42.11
C VAL A 77 11.57 -4.74 40.91
N ILE A 78 11.68 -4.03 39.79
CA ILE A 78 10.71 -4.13 38.68
C ILE A 78 11.19 -4.92 37.46
N ARG A 79 12.47 -5.30 37.38
CA ARG A 79 13.06 -5.89 36.16
C ARG A 79 12.33 -7.12 35.62
N ASP A 80 11.90 -8.01 36.52
CA ASP A 80 11.21 -9.24 36.14
C ASP A 80 9.81 -8.92 35.61
N GLU A 81 9.12 -7.96 36.24
CA GLU A 81 7.82 -7.47 35.79
C GLU A 81 7.92 -6.80 34.41
N VAL A 82 8.96 -5.99 34.18
CA VAL A 82 9.25 -5.40 32.86
C VAL A 82 9.47 -6.49 31.80
N TRP A 83 10.09 -7.62 32.17
CA TRP A 83 10.42 -8.67 31.21
C TRP A 83 9.22 -9.53 30.80
N VAL A 84 8.25 -9.72 31.70
CA VAL A 84 7.03 -10.50 31.45
C VAL A 84 5.86 -9.66 30.96
N SER A 85 5.89 -8.33 31.17
CA SER A 85 4.83 -7.41 30.77
C SER A 85 4.58 -7.45 29.25
N PRO A 86 3.30 -7.38 28.80
CA PRO A 86 2.99 -7.21 27.39
C PRO A 86 3.51 -5.87 26.87
N MET A 87 3.75 -5.77 25.56
CA MET A 87 4.19 -4.51 24.94
C MET A 87 3.11 -3.43 25.14
N PRO A 88 3.43 -2.30 25.81
CA PRO A 88 2.44 -1.28 26.10
C PRO A 88 2.12 -0.45 24.86
N LYS A 89 0.88 0.05 24.80
CA LYS A 89 0.54 1.20 23.94
C LYS A 89 0.83 2.46 24.73
N LEU A 90 1.87 3.20 24.33
CA LEU A 90 2.28 4.43 25.01
C LEU A 90 1.22 5.53 24.89
N SER A 91 0.97 6.23 26.01
CA SER A 91 0.18 7.47 26.06
C SER A 91 0.93 8.62 25.36
N GLU A 92 0.24 9.73 25.11
CA GLU A 92 0.88 10.89 24.47
C GLU A 92 1.96 11.52 25.37
N GLU A 93 1.74 11.55 26.69
CA GLU A 93 2.72 12.00 27.68
C GLU A 93 3.99 11.12 27.67
N GLU A 94 3.82 9.80 27.61
CA GLU A 94 4.94 8.85 27.53
C GLU A 94 5.73 8.99 26.22
N ARG A 95 5.04 9.26 25.10
CA ARG A 95 5.70 9.54 23.82
C ARG A 95 6.47 10.84 23.86
N GLU A 96 5.95 11.86 24.54
CA GLU A 96 6.65 13.14 24.69
C GLU A 96 7.94 12.99 25.50
N LEU A 97 7.96 12.11 26.51
CA LEU A 97 9.19 11.76 27.22
C LEU A 97 10.24 11.15 26.29
N PHE A 98 9.83 10.24 25.38
CA PHE A 98 10.72 9.77 24.32
C PHE A 98 11.15 10.94 23.44
N ARG A 99 10.24 11.72 22.85
CA ARG A 99 10.63 12.85 21.98
C ARG A 99 11.64 13.79 22.63
N LYS A 100 11.47 14.10 23.91
CA LYS A 100 12.35 15.02 24.63
C LYS A 100 13.71 14.42 24.99
N HIS A 101 13.78 13.12 25.28
CA HIS A 101 14.98 12.50 25.89
C HIS A 101 15.57 11.31 25.11
N ALA A 102 14.88 10.76 24.12
CA ALA A 102 15.27 9.57 23.37
C ALA A 102 14.57 9.41 22.00
N ALA A 103 15.35 9.20 20.94
CA ALA A 103 14.79 8.87 19.63
C ALA A 103 14.17 7.44 19.60
N VAL A 104 13.05 7.30 18.89
CA VAL A 104 12.41 5.99 18.64
C VAL A 104 13.36 5.09 17.85
N LYS A 105 13.38 3.79 18.14
CA LYS A 105 14.20 2.80 17.43
C LYS A 105 13.35 1.67 16.88
N SER A 106 13.67 1.23 15.67
CA SER A 106 13.08 0.06 15.02
C SER A 106 14.10 -1.06 15.02
N PHE A 107 13.79 -2.15 15.72
CA PHE A 107 14.63 -3.35 15.79
C PHE A 107 14.09 -4.46 14.89
N PRO A 108 14.93 -5.43 14.48
CA PRO A 108 14.47 -6.65 13.83
C PRO A 108 13.52 -7.45 14.74
N LEU A 109 12.64 -8.27 14.14
CA LEU A 109 11.73 -9.12 14.90
C LEU A 109 12.45 -10.10 15.83
N SER A 110 13.68 -10.49 15.48
CA SER A 110 14.50 -11.40 16.29
C SER A 110 15.81 -10.74 16.70
N HIS A 111 16.14 -10.87 17.99
CA HIS A 111 17.44 -10.50 18.57
C HIS A 111 18.43 -11.66 18.57
N THR A 112 18.01 -12.83 18.08
CA THR A 112 18.86 -14.02 17.94
C THR A 112 18.95 -14.44 16.48
N CYS A 113 20.02 -15.16 16.13
CA CYS A 113 20.13 -15.73 14.79
C CYS A 113 19.04 -16.80 14.60
N ILE A 114 18.21 -16.65 13.58
CA ILE A 114 17.19 -17.64 13.20
C ILE A 114 17.52 -18.36 11.90
N THR A 115 18.73 -18.16 11.35
CA THR A 115 19.15 -18.84 10.12
C THR A 115 19.28 -20.35 10.37
N ALA A 116 18.52 -21.15 9.63
CA ALA A 116 18.59 -22.60 9.69
C ALA A 116 20.02 -23.09 9.36
N GLY A 117 20.51 -24.08 10.10
CA GLY A 117 21.86 -24.62 9.91
C GLY A 117 23.02 -23.72 10.37
N CYS A 118 22.75 -22.55 10.94
CA CYS A 118 23.81 -21.72 11.52
C CYS A 118 24.22 -22.24 12.90
N GLU A 119 25.54 -22.34 13.14
CA GLU A 119 26.10 -22.65 14.47
C GLU A 119 25.64 -21.67 15.56
N TYR A 120 25.32 -20.43 15.17
CA TYR A 120 24.86 -19.38 16.07
C TYR A 120 23.33 -19.29 16.15
N ASN A 121 22.59 -20.23 15.56
CA ASN A 121 21.14 -20.27 15.70
C ASN A 121 20.73 -20.24 17.18
N GLY A 122 19.78 -19.37 17.53
CA GLY A 122 19.35 -19.11 18.91
C GLY A 122 20.28 -18.22 19.74
N ARG A 123 21.50 -17.89 19.27
CA ARG A 123 22.41 -16.98 19.98
C ARG A 123 22.09 -15.52 19.72
N ILE A 124 22.34 -14.68 20.73
CA ILE A 124 22.09 -13.24 20.68
C ILE A 124 22.99 -12.56 19.65
N LEU A 125 22.39 -11.70 18.84
CA LEU A 125 23.06 -10.85 17.89
C LEU A 125 23.50 -9.57 18.59
N LYS A 126 24.79 -9.24 18.46
CA LYS A 126 25.41 -8.07 19.10
C LYS A 126 25.98 -7.07 18.12
N LYS A 127 26.25 -7.48 16.88
CA LYS A 127 26.69 -6.57 15.84
C LYS A 127 25.47 -5.81 15.34
N ASP A 128 25.36 -4.55 15.71
CA ASP A 128 24.33 -3.64 15.23
C ASP A 128 24.88 -2.59 14.27
N GLU A 129 24.10 -2.26 13.27
CA GLU A 129 24.31 -1.11 12.40
C GLU A 129 23.11 -0.17 12.56
N LYS A 130 23.38 1.08 12.91
CA LYS A 130 22.34 2.09 13.16
C LYS A 130 22.29 3.05 11.98
N SER A 131 21.10 3.24 11.44
CA SER A 131 20.84 4.24 10.40
C SER A 131 19.68 5.14 10.81
N GLN A 132 19.74 6.42 10.45
CA GLN A 132 18.58 7.28 10.56
C GLN A 132 17.51 6.83 9.56
N ALA A 133 16.25 6.97 9.92
CA ALA A 133 15.10 6.67 9.09
C ALA A 133 13.88 7.52 9.49
N VAL A 134 12.80 7.41 8.73
CA VAL A 134 11.59 8.20 8.91
C VAL A 134 10.40 7.27 8.99
N LEU A 135 9.62 7.40 10.06
CA LEU A 135 8.39 6.64 10.28
C LEU A 135 7.16 7.50 9.98
N TYR A 136 6.31 7.01 9.08
CA TYR A 136 5.05 7.63 8.70
C TYR A 136 3.88 6.95 9.40
N THR A 137 3.15 7.72 10.21
CA THR A 137 1.94 7.27 10.91
C THR A 137 0.75 8.18 10.60
N LEU A 138 -0.47 7.62 10.65
CA LEU A 138 -1.69 8.41 10.45
C LEU A 138 -2.05 9.28 11.66
N GLY A 139 -1.76 8.81 12.88
CA GLY A 139 -2.12 9.49 14.12
C GLY A 139 -1.11 10.54 14.55
N ASP A 140 0.18 10.22 14.46
CA ASP A 140 1.25 11.04 15.04
C ASP A 140 2.09 11.74 13.96
N GLY A 141 1.71 11.63 12.69
CA GLY A 141 2.45 12.18 11.55
C GLY A 141 3.79 11.51 11.30
N VAL A 142 4.77 12.31 10.85
CA VAL A 142 6.16 11.87 10.58
C VAL A 142 6.95 11.85 11.87
N GLN A 143 7.76 10.82 12.09
CA GLN A 143 8.64 10.70 13.25
C GLN A 143 10.06 10.31 12.83
N PRO A 144 11.10 10.86 13.48
CA PRO A 144 12.45 10.33 13.35
C PRO A 144 12.53 8.97 14.04
N VAL A 145 13.15 8.00 13.37
CA VAL A 145 13.38 6.66 13.93
C VAL A 145 14.76 6.14 13.57
N PHE A 146 15.51 5.60 14.52
CA PHE A 146 16.72 4.85 14.18
C PHE A 146 16.33 3.43 13.75
N ASN A 147 16.75 3.06 12.55
CA ASN A 147 16.62 1.70 12.05
C ASN A 147 17.88 0.91 12.44
N ILE A 148 17.68 -0.17 13.20
CA ILE A 148 18.74 -1.02 13.71
C ILE A 148 18.76 -2.32 12.91
N HIS A 149 19.90 -2.66 12.33
CA HIS A 149 20.11 -3.96 11.69
C HIS A 149 21.01 -4.80 12.57
N LEU A 150 20.67 -6.07 12.76
CA LEU A 150 21.48 -7.00 13.54
C LEU A 150 22.14 -8.00 12.62
N THR A 151 23.46 -8.19 12.73
CA THR A 151 24.19 -9.12 11.85
C THR A 151 24.73 -10.32 12.63
N CYS A 152 24.50 -11.52 12.12
CA CYS A 152 25.17 -12.71 12.62
C CYS A 152 26.61 -12.76 12.14
N THR A 153 27.58 -12.80 13.06
CA THR A 153 29.00 -12.82 12.72
C THR A 153 29.45 -14.12 12.04
N LYS A 154 28.68 -15.22 12.19
CA LYS A 154 28.95 -16.53 11.57
C LYS A 154 28.33 -16.67 10.19
N CYS A 155 27.01 -16.73 10.07
CA CYS A 155 26.35 -16.91 8.77
C CYS A 155 26.28 -15.64 7.93
N LYS A 156 26.69 -14.48 8.46
CA LYS A 156 26.64 -13.18 7.79
C LYS A 156 25.23 -12.70 7.42
N THR A 157 24.18 -13.41 7.87
CA THR A 157 22.80 -12.94 7.73
C THR A 157 22.63 -11.61 8.47
N THR A 158 22.08 -10.62 7.76
CA THR A 158 21.70 -9.32 8.32
C THR A 158 20.20 -9.30 8.51
N PHE A 159 19.74 -9.11 9.74
CA PHE A 159 18.34 -9.08 10.12
C PHE A 159 17.87 -7.61 10.14
N HIS A 160 16.82 -7.32 9.38
CA HIS A 160 16.14 -6.03 9.32
C HIS A 160 14.76 -6.14 9.99
N ASN A 161 14.02 -5.05 10.07
CA ASN A 161 12.67 -5.03 10.66
C ASN A 161 11.71 -6.05 10.03
N ASN A 162 11.73 -6.18 8.70
CA ASN A 162 10.74 -6.94 7.93
C ASN A 162 11.26 -8.24 7.33
N PHE A 163 12.56 -8.33 7.16
CA PHE A 163 13.22 -9.39 6.38
C PHE A 163 14.63 -9.64 6.90
N ALA A 164 15.18 -10.79 6.56
CA ALA A 164 16.59 -11.08 6.70
C ALA A 164 17.26 -11.10 5.32
N VAL A 165 18.54 -10.73 5.28
CA VAL A 165 19.38 -10.75 4.07
C VAL A 165 20.47 -11.76 4.25
N ASN A 166 20.53 -12.73 3.34
CA ASN A 166 21.63 -13.69 3.27
C ASN A 166 21.96 -13.94 1.80
N SER A 167 23.25 -13.89 1.45
CA SER A 167 23.76 -14.25 0.12
C SER A 167 23.04 -13.54 -1.04
N GLY A 168 22.69 -12.25 -0.85
CA GLY A 168 22.03 -11.45 -1.88
C GLY A 168 20.51 -11.63 -1.98
N THR A 169 19.89 -12.43 -1.12
CA THR A 169 18.44 -12.65 -1.08
C THR A 169 17.83 -12.01 0.17
N ARG A 170 16.71 -11.31 0.00
CA ARG A 170 15.82 -10.83 1.08
C ARG A 170 14.73 -11.87 1.30
N THR A 171 14.71 -12.45 2.50
CA THR A 171 13.67 -13.39 2.93
C THR A 171 12.81 -12.72 4.00
N TYR A 172 11.54 -12.50 3.71
CA TYR A 172 10.59 -11.89 4.65
C TYR A 172 10.14 -12.88 5.72
N TYR A 173 9.88 -12.39 6.93
CA TYR A 173 9.50 -13.25 8.05
C TYR A 173 8.11 -13.90 7.82
N PRO A 174 8.00 -15.23 7.93
CA PRO A 174 6.77 -15.95 7.60
C PRO A 174 5.64 -15.67 8.58
N GLY A 175 4.42 -15.54 8.08
CA GLY A 175 3.19 -15.46 8.88
C GLY A 175 3.01 -14.17 9.68
N ILE A 176 3.96 -13.23 9.61
CA ILE A 176 3.94 -11.98 10.38
C ILE A 176 3.85 -10.81 9.40
N VAL A 177 2.84 -9.97 9.58
CA VAL A 177 2.82 -8.61 9.03
C VAL A 177 3.24 -7.68 10.17
N PRO A 178 4.46 -7.12 10.15
CA PRO A 178 4.93 -6.27 11.23
C PRO A 178 4.09 -5.00 11.31
N ASP A 179 4.00 -4.40 12.50
CA ASP A 179 3.25 -3.14 12.71
C ASP A 179 3.77 -2.01 11.82
N TYR A 180 5.06 -2.04 11.48
CA TYR A 180 5.72 -1.12 10.58
C TYR A 180 6.40 -1.89 9.45
N ILE A 181 6.24 -1.40 8.23
CA ILE A 181 6.87 -1.95 7.04
C ILE A 181 7.91 -0.97 6.49
N GLN A 182 9.07 -1.51 6.13
CA GLN A 182 10.10 -0.78 5.41
C GLN A 182 9.71 -0.68 3.93
N VAL A 183 9.41 0.53 3.46
CA VAL A 183 8.91 0.80 2.10
C VAL A 183 9.95 1.51 1.23
N GLY A 184 11.01 2.02 1.85
CA GLY A 184 12.22 2.51 1.20
C GLY A 184 13.42 2.20 2.07
N GLU A 185 14.63 2.59 1.66
CA GLU A 185 15.84 2.32 2.45
C GLU A 185 15.77 2.95 3.85
N HIS A 186 15.21 4.16 3.93
CA HIS A 186 15.08 4.95 5.16
C HIS A 186 13.63 5.33 5.47
N GLN A 187 12.65 4.71 4.82
CA GLN A 187 11.23 5.07 4.90
C GLN A 187 10.42 3.89 5.46
N PHE A 188 9.74 4.13 6.57
CA PHE A 188 8.91 3.15 7.28
C PHE A 188 7.48 3.63 7.36
N ARG A 189 6.51 2.74 7.21
CA ARG A 189 5.09 3.07 7.32
C ARG A 189 4.38 2.07 8.21
N ARG A 190 3.40 2.53 8.99
CA ARG A 190 2.53 1.61 9.72
C ARG A 190 1.71 0.72 8.78
N ALA A 191 1.66 -0.59 9.03
CA ALA A 191 1.02 -1.62 8.20
C ALA A 191 -0.51 -1.66 8.29
N GLN A 192 -1.18 -0.55 8.62
CA GLN A 192 -2.63 -0.53 8.88
C GLN A 192 -3.51 -0.41 7.63
N ALA A 193 -2.95 -0.17 6.45
CA ALA A 193 -3.74 -0.06 5.23
C ALA A 193 -4.19 -1.46 4.76
N ARG A 194 -5.49 -1.72 4.82
CA ARG A 194 -6.10 -2.99 4.39
C ARG A 194 -6.73 -2.91 3.01
N SER A 195 -6.74 -1.74 2.38
CA SER A 195 -7.30 -1.56 1.03
C SER A 195 -6.50 -0.58 0.17
N PRO A 196 -6.55 -0.71 -1.18
CA PRO A 196 -6.06 0.32 -2.11
C PRO A 196 -6.68 1.71 -1.89
N LEU A 197 -7.91 1.75 -1.36
CA LEU A 197 -8.63 3.00 -1.04
C LEU A 197 -8.07 3.72 0.19
N ASP A 198 -7.35 3.01 1.08
CA ASP A 198 -6.58 3.66 2.15
C ASP A 198 -5.33 4.37 1.59
N LEU A 199 -4.87 3.99 0.39
CA LEU A 199 -3.67 4.52 -0.26
C LEU A 199 -3.98 5.65 -1.23
N SER A 200 -5.20 5.74 -1.79
CA SER A 200 -5.62 6.85 -2.65
C SER A 200 -5.71 8.20 -1.94
N ASN A 201 -5.58 8.22 -0.61
CA ASN A 201 -5.44 9.43 0.20
C ASN A 201 -4.01 10.02 0.21
N VAL A 202 -3.14 9.71 -0.77
CA VAL A 202 -1.77 10.29 -0.91
C VAL A 202 -1.75 11.82 -0.69
N PRO A 203 -2.68 12.63 -1.26
CA PRO A 203 -2.67 14.08 -1.03
C PRO A 203 -2.96 14.47 0.42
N ARG A 204 -3.84 13.71 1.09
CA ARG A 204 -4.21 13.90 2.50
C ARG A 204 -3.09 13.47 3.44
N MET A 205 -2.36 12.40 3.11
CA MET A 205 -1.14 12.00 3.82
C MET A 205 -0.07 13.11 3.75
N LEU A 206 0.19 13.67 2.56
CA LEU A 206 1.15 14.78 2.39
C LEU A 206 0.79 16.04 3.21
N THR A 207 -0.49 16.32 3.44
CA THR A 207 -0.93 17.49 4.25
C THR A 207 -0.81 17.25 5.76
N VAL A 208 -1.01 16.03 6.24
CA VAL A 208 -0.94 15.65 7.68
C VAL A 208 0.49 15.73 8.24
N PHE A 209 1.52 15.76 7.39
CA PHE A 209 2.91 15.72 7.79
C PHE A 209 3.55 17.06 8.16
N LYS A 210 2.77 18.15 8.30
CA LYS A 210 3.23 19.46 8.82
C LYS A 210 3.08 19.60 10.35
N GLY A 211 3.38 18.55 11.10
CA GLY A 211 3.25 18.50 12.57
C GLY A 211 4.49 18.94 13.36
N PRO A 212 4.41 19.01 14.70
CA PRO A 212 5.52 19.42 15.60
C PRO A 212 6.80 18.58 15.45
N ASN A 213 6.67 17.33 15.01
CA ASN A 213 7.81 16.43 14.78
C ASN A 213 8.75 16.91 13.66
N VAL A 214 8.29 17.73 12.72
CA VAL A 214 9.17 18.25 11.65
C VAL A 214 10.20 19.23 12.20
N GLN A 215 9.81 20.04 13.19
CA GLN A 215 10.75 20.95 13.85
C GLN A 215 11.75 20.16 14.70
N HIS A 216 11.27 19.18 15.47
CA HIS A 216 12.11 18.28 16.24
C HIS A 216 13.14 17.52 15.36
N MET A 217 12.77 17.05 14.17
CA MET A 217 13.71 16.45 13.23
C MET A 217 14.82 17.43 12.81
N LYS A 218 14.49 18.71 12.60
CA LYS A 218 15.48 19.74 12.27
C LYS A 218 16.41 20.02 13.45
N ASP A 219 15.86 20.15 14.65
CA ASP A 219 16.61 20.47 15.88
C ASP A 219 17.66 19.40 16.19
N PHE A 220 17.36 18.13 15.86
CA PHE A 220 18.27 16.99 16.03
C PHE A 220 19.13 16.68 14.79
N GLY A 221 19.11 17.54 13.77
CA GLY A 221 19.93 17.38 12.56
C GLY A 221 19.61 16.14 11.74
N TRP A 222 18.33 15.74 11.68
CA TRP A 222 17.89 14.57 10.93
C TRP A 222 18.05 14.78 9.43
N GLN A 223 18.76 13.88 8.75
CA GLN A 223 19.14 14.08 7.34
C GLN A 223 18.01 13.81 6.33
N PHE A 224 16.93 13.15 6.75
CA PHE A 224 15.87 12.70 5.85
C PHE A 224 14.66 13.64 5.87
N GLY A 225 14.14 13.90 4.67
CA GLY A 225 12.92 14.69 4.48
C GLY A 225 11.66 13.98 4.96
N THR A 226 10.57 14.75 5.06
CA THR A 226 9.26 14.31 5.56
C THR A 226 8.28 13.93 4.45
N GLN A 227 8.75 13.87 3.21
CA GLN A 227 7.90 13.61 2.05
C GLN A 227 7.84 12.11 1.75
N LEU A 228 6.63 11.57 1.79
CA LEU A 228 6.33 10.25 1.26
C LEU A 228 5.98 10.37 -0.21
N THR A 229 6.65 9.61 -1.07
CA THR A 229 6.39 9.62 -2.52
C THR A 229 5.36 8.57 -2.91
N THR A 230 4.80 8.71 -4.12
CA THR A 230 3.82 7.75 -4.67
C THR A 230 4.43 6.36 -4.81
N GLU A 231 5.71 6.26 -5.16
CA GLU A 231 6.45 5.00 -5.29
C GLU A 231 6.51 4.25 -3.95
N HIS A 232 6.82 4.93 -2.85
CA HIS A 232 6.81 4.34 -1.51
C HIS A 232 5.42 3.78 -1.13
N VAL A 233 4.35 4.45 -1.55
CA VAL A 233 2.97 4.02 -1.30
C VAL A 233 2.65 2.74 -2.09
N TRP A 234 3.08 2.67 -3.35
CA TRP A 234 2.93 1.48 -4.18
C TRP A 234 3.78 0.31 -3.70
N ASP A 235 5.04 0.55 -3.32
CA ASP A 235 5.91 -0.48 -2.74
C ASP A 235 5.30 -1.06 -1.46
N ALA A 236 4.73 -0.20 -0.61
CA ALA A 236 3.99 -0.61 0.58
C ALA A 236 2.81 -1.53 0.24
N PHE A 237 2.03 -1.15 -0.77
CA PHE A 237 0.86 -1.91 -1.21
C PHE A 237 1.25 -3.28 -1.75
N VAL A 238 2.24 -3.32 -2.64
CA VAL A 238 2.74 -4.53 -3.26
C VAL A 238 3.29 -5.47 -2.19
N LEU A 239 4.13 -4.94 -1.29
CA LEU A 239 4.70 -5.72 -0.20
C LEU A 239 3.62 -6.30 0.72
N LEU A 240 2.66 -5.49 1.18
CA LEU A 240 1.56 -5.98 2.03
C LEU A 240 0.72 -7.04 1.32
N THR A 241 0.46 -6.86 0.03
CA THR A 241 -0.27 -7.84 -0.80
C THR A 241 0.47 -9.17 -0.87
N LEU A 242 1.78 -9.14 -1.10
CA LEU A 242 2.62 -10.33 -1.17
C LEU A 242 2.76 -11.03 0.20
N LEU A 243 2.89 -10.25 1.28
CA LEU A 243 2.94 -10.81 2.64
C LEU A 243 1.61 -11.45 3.05
N ASP A 244 0.48 -10.82 2.70
CA ASP A 244 -0.85 -11.39 2.95
C ASP A 244 -1.07 -12.66 2.13
N HIS A 245 -0.64 -12.68 0.87
CA HIS A 245 -0.64 -13.89 0.03
C HIS A 245 0.19 -15.01 0.68
N GLY A 246 1.44 -14.73 1.03
CA GLY A 246 2.32 -15.70 1.68
C GLY A 246 1.78 -16.23 3.00
N ARG A 247 1.09 -15.38 3.77
CA ARG A 247 0.39 -15.81 5.00
C ARG A 247 -0.76 -16.78 4.72
N ARG A 248 -1.57 -16.54 3.67
CA ARG A 248 -2.71 -17.40 3.31
C ARG A 248 -2.26 -18.74 2.75
N GLU A 249 -1.29 -18.69 1.83
CA GLU A 249 -0.75 -19.88 1.15
C GLU A 249 0.35 -20.60 1.95
N LYS A 250 0.73 -20.05 3.12
CA LYS A 250 1.85 -20.54 3.96
C LYS A 250 3.18 -20.60 3.20
N THR A 251 3.40 -19.65 2.31
CA THR A 251 4.64 -19.49 1.55
C THR A 251 5.50 -18.36 2.13
N ILE A 252 6.80 -18.41 1.83
CA ILE A 252 7.77 -17.41 2.26
C ILE A 252 8.06 -16.49 1.07
N LEU A 253 7.97 -15.18 1.29
CA LEU A 253 8.34 -14.20 0.28
C LEU A 253 9.86 -14.03 0.24
N GLU A 254 10.45 -14.36 -0.91
CA GLU A 254 11.87 -14.16 -1.21
C GLU A 254 12.03 -13.29 -2.45
N VAL A 255 12.91 -12.30 -2.36
CA VAL A 255 13.22 -11.38 -3.46
C VAL A 255 14.72 -11.04 -3.47
N PRO A 256 15.31 -10.64 -4.60
CA PRO A 256 16.68 -10.15 -4.64
C PRO A 256 16.90 -8.95 -3.70
N HIS A 257 18.04 -8.93 -3.01
CA HIS A 257 18.42 -7.81 -2.15
C HIS A 257 18.92 -6.60 -2.92
N GLY A 258 19.71 -6.84 -3.98
CA GLY A 258 20.24 -5.83 -4.88
C GLY A 258 19.26 -5.46 -6.01
N GLY A 259 19.76 -4.67 -6.98
CA GLY A 259 18.98 -4.17 -8.11
C GLY A 259 18.11 -2.96 -7.78
N ASN A 260 17.41 -2.44 -8.79
CA ASN A 260 16.52 -1.29 -8.63
C ASN A 260 15.36 -1.65 -7.72
N SER A 261 15.08 -0.80 -6.72
CA SER A 261 13.96 -1.01 -5.80
C SER A 261 12.62 -1.16 -6.51
N GLU A 262 12.42 -0.45 -7.63
CA GLU A 262 11.20 -0.48 -8.45
C GLU A 262 10.87 -1.88 -9.00
N ASN A 263 11.88 -2.73 -9.25
CA ASN A 263 11.71 -4.04 -9.88
C ASN A 263 11.75 -5.19 -8.88
N ARG A 264 12.00 -4.91 -7.60
CA ARG A 264 12.27 -5.92 -6.58
C ARG A 264 11.14 -6.94 -6.42
N PHE A 265 9.90 -6.48 -6.56
CA PHE A 265 8.71 -7.30 -6.34
C PHE A 265 8.06 -7.81 -7.63
N THR A 266 8.58 -7.44 -8.80
CA THR A 266 7.97 -7.73 -10.11
C THR A 266 7.77 -9.23 -10.32
N GLU A 267 8.82 -10.03 -10.09
CA GLU A 267 8.74 -11.49 -10.26
C GLU A 267 7.77 -12.13 -9.26
N ALA A 268 7.83 -11.72 -7.99
CA ALA A 268 6.95 -12.23 -6.94
C ALA A 268 5.48 -11.90 -7.22
N MET A 269 5.19 -10.68 -7.68
CA MET A 269 3.84 -10.28 -8.10
C MET A 269 3.38 -11.04 -9.34
N SER A 270 4.27 -11.25 -10.32
CA SER A 270 3.95 -12.04 -11.51
C SER A 270 3.56 -13.48 -11.12
N ARG A 271 4.33 -14.11 -10.23
CA ARG A 271 4.05 -15.46 -9.72
C ARG A 271 2.68 -15.53 -9.05
N ARG A 272 2.40 -14.60 -8.13
CA ARG A 272 1.08 -14.48 -7.47
C ARG A 272 -0.05 -14.33 -8.49
N ASN A 273 0.12 -13.46 -9.48
CA ASN A 273 -0.91 -13.22 -10.49
C ASN A 273 -1.14 -14.45 -11.36
N THR A 274 -0.09 -15.18 -11.74
CA THR A 274 -0.21 -16.47 -12.45
C THR A 274 -0.95 -17.52 -11.63
N GLU A 275 -0.68 -17.61 -10.33
CA GLU A 275 -1.43 -18.50 -9.43
C GLU A 275 -2.92 -18.14 -9.41
N VAL A 276 -3.25 -16.85 -9.28
CA VAL A 276 -4.64 -16.38 -9.33
C VAL A 276 -5.31 -16.67 -10.66
N VAL A 277 -4.58 -16.57 -11.79
CA VAL A 277 -5.12 -16.93 -13.12
C VAL A 277 -5.38 -18.43 -13.22
N ASN A 278 -4.44 -19.26 -12.75
CA ASN A 278 -4.51 -20.71 -12.93
C ASN A 278 -5.49 -21.39 -11.96
N PHE A 279 -5.59 -20.88 -10.74
CA PHE A 279 -6.37 -21.51 -9.66
C PHE A 279 -7.56 -20.67 -9.20
N GLY A 280 -7.73 -19.47 -9.76
CA GLY A 280 -8.73 -18.51 -9.34
C GLY A 280 -8.34 -17.76 -8.06
N ASN A 281 -9.19 -16.83 -7.66
CA ASN A 281 -9.09 -16.17 -6.37
C ASN A 281 -10.33 -16.52 -5.54
N ASN A 282 -10.11 -17.03 -4.32
CA ASN A 282 -11.16 -17.44 -3.39
C ASN A 282 -12.13 -16.29 -3.03
N THR A 283 -11.77 -15.02 -3.31
CA THR A 283 -12.69 -13.89 -3.14
C THR A 283 -13.68 -13.72 -4.29
N VAL A 284 -13.43 -14.27 -5.49
CA VAL A 284 -14.31 -14.13 -6.66
C VAL A 284 -15.63 -14.87 -6.43
N ASN A 285 -15.58 -16.01 -5.75
CA ASN A 285 -16.75 -16.80 -5.38
C ASN A 285 -17.27 -16.50 -3.96
N HIS A 286 -16.85 -15.38 -3.36
CA HIS A 286 -17.24 -15.06 -1.98
C HIS A 286 -18.72 -14.68 -1.89
N CYS A 287 -19.49 -15.52 -1.20
CA CYS A 287 -20.90 -15.32 -0.89
C CYS A 287 -21.11 -15.38 0.63
N CYS A 288 -20.97 -14.23 1.32
CA CYS A 288 -21.42 -14.11 2.72
C CYS A 288 -22.78 -13.42 2.78
N ASP A 289 -23.45 -13.55 3.92
CA ASP A 289 -24.70 -12.87 4.29
C ASP A 289 -24.65 -11.33 4.16
N ARG A 290 -23.45 -10.75 4.08
CA ARG A 290 -23.24 -9.33 3.79
C ARG A 290 -23.16 -9.01 2.30
N CYS A 291 -22.52 -9.87 1.51
CA CYS A 291 -22.30 -9.66 0.07
C CYS A 291 -23.44 -10.21 -0.79
N PHE A 292 -24.22 -11.15 -0.27
CA PHE A 292 -25.38 -11.74 -0.94
C PHE A 292 -26.48 -11.99 0.09
N ARG A 293 -27.67 -11.47 -0.18
CA ARG A 293 -28.86 -11.64 0.67
C ARG A 293 -29.96 -12.28 -0.16
N GLU A 294 -30.47 -13.40 0.30
CA GLU A 294 -31.59 -14.09 -0.33
C GLU A 294 -32.92 -13.55 0.19
N ASN A 295 -33.97 -13.66 -0.63
CA ASN A 295 -35.36 -13.41 -0.23
C ASN A 295 -35.63 -12.02 0.36
N VAL A 296 -34.91 -10.99 -0.11
CA VAL A 296 -35.17 -9.60 0.26
C VAL A 296 -36.51 -9.16 -0.33
N VAL A 297 -37.42 -8.74 0.52
CA VAL A 297 -38.71 -8.17 0.11
C VAL A 297 -38.48 -6.78 -0.46
N LYS A 298 -38.82 -6.61 -1.73
CA LYS A 298 -38.77 -5.34 -2.46
C LYS A 298 -39.98 -4.48 -2.12
N ARG A 299 -39.94 -3.19 -2.50
CA ARG A 299 -41.03 -2.23 -2.23
C ARG A 299 -42.37 -2.62 -2.86
N ASP A 300 -42.35 -3.42 -3.92
CA ASP A 300 -43.54 -3.94 -4.60
C ASP A 300 -44.11 -5.21 -3.95
N GLY A 301 -43.53 -5.68 -2.84
CA GLY A 301 -43.93 -6.90 -2.14
C GLY A 301 -43.36 -8.19 -2.73
N SER A 302 -42.63 -8.13 -3.84
CA SER A 302 -41.94 -9.29 -4.40
C SER A 302 -40.67 -9.63 -3.61
N THR A 303 -40.28 -10.90 -3.58
CA THR A 303 -38.99 -11.33 -3.03
C THR A 303 -37.94 -11.41 -4.13
N GLY A 304 -36.69 -11.07 -3.80
CA GLY A 304 -35.56 -11.26 -4.70
C GLY A 304 -34.24 -11.35 -3.98
N ASN A 305 -33.21 -11.77 -4.69
CA ASN A 305 -31.86 -11.82 -4.17
C ASN A 305 -31.15 -10.48 -4.41
N VAL A 306 -30.39 -10.02 -3.42
CA VAL A 306 -29.58 -8.81 -3.49
C VAL A 306 -28.12 -9.20 -3.40
N GLN A 307 -27.36 -8.95 -4.45
CA GLN A 307 -25.92 -9.08 -4.46
C GLN A 307 -25.28 -7.69 -4.37
N VAL A 308 -24.39 -7.50 -3.41
CA VAL A 308 -23.56 -6.30 -3.35
C VAL A 308 -22.46 -6.45 -4.38
N VAL A 309 -22.57 -5.70 -5.47
CA VAL A 309 -21.49 -5.54 -6.44
C VAL A 309 -20.64 -4.36 -5.98
N VAL A 310 -19.38 -4.61 -5.61
CA VAL A 310 -18.40 -3.55 -5.42
C VAL A 310 -17.90 -3.16 -6.81
N GLY A 311 -18.59 -2.20 -7.44
CA GLY A 311 -18.01 -1.45 -8.54
C GLY A 311 -17.13 -0.37 -7.92
N ASP A 312 -15.82 -0.48 -8.07
CA ASP A 312 -14.99 0.69 -7.95
C ASP A 312 -15.43 1.66 -9.06
N GLY A 313 -16.11 2.75 -8.70
CA GLY A 313 -16.40 3.85 -9.63
C GLY A 313 -15.14 4.54 -10.18
N LEU A 314 -13.98 3.93 -10.03
CA LEU A 314 -12.77 4.19 -10.77
C LEU A 314 -12.39 2.84 -11.36
N SER A 315 -12.84 2.56 -12.58
CA SER A 315 -12.19 1.55 -13.41
C SER A 315 -10.77 2.06 -13.68
N ILE A 316 -9.88 1.93 -12.70
CA ILE A 316 -8.44 2.11 -12.92
C ILE A 316 -8.06 0.86 -13.71
N GLY A 317 -8.32 0.93 -15.02
CA GLY A 317 -7.89 -0.09 -15.95
C GLY A 317 -6.41 -0.33 -15.70
N ARG A 318 -6.03 -1.61 -15.63
CA ARG A 318 -4.62 -1.96 -15.61
C ARG A 318 -4.00 -1.35 -16.87
N PRO A 319 -2.92 -0.57 -16.78
CA PRO A 319 -2.23 -0.09 -17.96
C PRO A 319 -1.84 -1.29 -18.83
N ILE A 320 -2.47 -1.41 -20.00
CA ILE A 320 -2.21 -2.43 -21.00
C ILE A 320 -1.80 -1.74 -22.29
N CYS A 321 -1.20 -2.51 -23.19
CA CYS A 321 -0.98 -2.04 -24.55
C CYS A 321 -2.32 -1.63 -25.19
N GLY A 322 -2.34 -0.48 -25.86
CA GLY A 322 -3.52 0.05 -26.55
C GLY A 322 -3.99 -0.80 -27.75
N VAL A 323 -3.16 -1.75 -28.21
CA VAL A 323 -3.57 -2.74 -29.20
C VAL A 323 -4.46 -3.78 -28.53
N THR A 324 -5.67 -3.94 -29.06
CA THR A 324 -6.68 -4.87 -28.55
C THR A 324 -6.12 -6.28 -28.38
N HIS A 325 -6.38 -6.89 -27.22
CA HIS A 325 -5.92 -8.24 -26.83
C HIS A 325 -4.39 -8.46 -26.79
N CYS A 326 -3.56 -7.41 -26.86
CA CYS A 326 -2.12 -7.57 -26.69
C CYS A 326 -1.80 -7.96 -25.23
N PRO A 327 -1.20 -9.13 -24.95
CA PRO A 327 -0.92 -9.57 -23.59
C PRO A 327 0.36 -8.98 -23.02
N LYS A 328 1.15 -8.27 -23.85
CA LYS A 328 2.50 -7.84 -23.49
C LYS A 328 2.46 -6.62 -22.58
N PRO A 329 3.29 -6.59 -21.51
CA PRO A 329 3.31 -5.48 -20.58
C PRO A 329 3.87 -4.22 -21.24
N LEU A 330 3.43 -3.07 -20.75
CA LEU A 330 4.04 -1.79 -21.05
C LEU A 330 5.40 -1.70 -20.35
N SER A 331 6.35 -1.02 -20.99
CA SER A 331 7.65 -0.72 -20.38
C SER A 331 7.55 0.31 -19.25
N ASN A 332 6.54 1.18 -19.33
CA ASN A 332 6.22 2.18 -18.33
C ASN A 332 4.70 2.42 -18.37
N ASN A 333 4.08 2.66 -17.22
CA ASN A 333 2.66 3.02 -17.12
C ASN A 333 2.29 4.33 -17.85
N ARG A 334 3.29 5.12 -18.28
CA ARG A 334 3.11 6.31 -19.13
C ARG A 334 2.99 5.99 -20.61
N ASN A 335 3.47 4.83 -21.05
CA ASN A 335 3.38 4.41 -22.43
C ASN A 335 1.96 3.93 -22.73
N ARG A 336 1.45 4.23 -23.92
CA ARG A 336 0.23 3.67 -24.50
C ARG A 336 0.46 2.26 -25.03
N PHE A 337 1.67 1.98 -25.52
CA PHE A 337 1.97 0.73 -26.21
C PHE A 337 3.17 -0.02 -25.61
N CYS A 338 3.19 -1.34 -25.80
CA CYS A 338 4.32 -2.18 -25.41
C CYS A 338 5.50 -1.98 -26.37
N ASN A 339 6.67 -2.54 -26.05
CA ASN A 339 7.86 -2.38 -26.89
C ASN A 339 7.68 -2.88 -28.33
N ASP A 340 6.84 -3.90 -28.56
CA ASP A 340 6.60 -4.42 -29.91
C ASP A 340 5.64 -3.55 -30.73
N HIS A 341 4.92 -2.64 -30.09
CA HIS A 341 4.02 -1.69 -30.74
C HIS A 341 4.47 -0.25 -30.49
N GLN A 342 5.78 -0.02 -30.30
CA GLN A 342 6.31 1.32 -30.06
C GLN A 342 6.03 2.27 -31.22
N ASP A 343 5.95 1.75 -32.45
CA ASP A 343 5.64 2.55 -33.63
C ASP A 343 4.26 3.23 -33.53
N GLU A 344 3.31 2.60 -32.82
CA GLU A 344 1.97 3.12 -32.58
C GLU A 344 1.95 4.34 -31.65
N GLU A 345 3.01 4.58 -30.86
CA GLU A 345 3.14 5.81 -30.06
C GLU A 345 3.22 7.06 -30.93
N ASN A 346 3.68 6.92 -32.18
CA ASN A 346 3.83 8.05 -33.09
C ASN A 346 2.51 8.48 -33.72
N PHE A 347 1.42 7.72 -33.57
CA PHE A 347 0.12 8.05 -34.16
C PHE A 347 -0.86 8.65 -33.15
N CYS A 348 -1.72 9.52 -33.69
CA CYS A 348 -2.80 10.18 -32.96
C CYS A 348 -3.65 9.17 -32.16
N SER A 349 -3.97 9.50 -30.91
CA SER A 349 -4.77 8.64 -30.03
C SER A 349 -6.27 8.61 -30.34
N VAL A 350 -6.71 9.31 -31.38
CA VAL A 350 -8.12 9.36 -31.78
C VAL A 350 -8.38 8.17 -32.68
N THR A 351 -9.35 7.32 -32.30
CA THR A 351 -9.70 6.11 -33.04
C THR A 351 -9.96 6.43 -34.51
N GLY A 352 -9.27 5.73 -35.41
CA GLY A 352 -9.37 5.94 -36.86
C GLY A 352 -8.42 7.01 -37.44
N CYS A 353 -7.65 7.73 -36.61
CA CYS A 353 -6.66 8.69 -37.08
C CYS A 353 -5.24 8.08 -37.10
N HIS A 354 -4.58 8.11 -38.25
CA HIS A 354 -3.22 7.58 -38.44
C HIS A 354 -2.18 8.69 -38.73
N ARG A 355 -2.50 9.94 -38.38
CA ARG A 355 -1.55 11.06 -38.52
C ARG A 355 -0.56 11.06 -37.37
N ASP A 356 0.65 11.52 -37.66
CA ASP A 356 1.71 11.66 -36.67
C ASP A 356 1.31 12.63 -35.55
N ILE A 357 1.74 12.32 -34.33
CA ILE A 357 1.52 13.17 -33.16
C ILE A 357 2.35 14.46 -33.24
N VAL A 358 1.85 15.51 -32.60
CA VAL A 358 2.69 16.67 -32.29
C VAL A 358 3.58 16.33 -31.09
N PRO A 359 4.91 16.57 -31.13
CA PRO A 359 5.80 16.26 -30.04
C PRO A 359 5.32 16.81 -28.69
N GLY A 360 5.24 15.95 -27.67
CA GLY A 360 4.74 16.30 -26.34
C GLY A 360 3.22 16.16 -26.14
N THR A 361 2.48 15.76 -27.18
CA THR A 361 1.04 15.47 -27.15
C THR A 361 0.76 14.04 -27.59
N LYS A 362 -0.48 13.58 -27.39
CA LYS A 362 -0.98 12.28 -27.88
C LYS A 362 -1.84 12.41 -29.13
N SER A 363 -2.06 13.63 -29.62
CA SER A 363 -2.88 13.93 -30.79
C SER A 363 -2.05 14.53 -31.93
N CYS A 364 -2.58 14.42 -33.16
CA CYS A 364 -1.97 15.03 -34.33
C CYS A 364 -2.19 16.55 -34.36
N ASP A 365 -1.73 17.21 -35.41
CA ASP A 365 -1.88 18.65 -35.65
C ASP A 365 -3.34 19.14 -35.87
N ASN A 366 -4.31 18.23 -35.88
CA ASN A 366 -5.72 18.60 -35.93
C ASN A 366 -6.14 19.31 -34.65
N GLN A 367 -6.61 20.55 -34.79
CA GLN A 367 -7.08 21.36 -33.67
C GLN A 367 -8.19 20.65 -32.87
N GLU A 368 -9.08 19.92 -33.53
CA GLU A 368 -10.17 19.19 -32.87
C GLU A 368 -9.66 18.03 -31.99
N HIS A 369 -8.59 17.36 -32.44
CA HIS A 369 -7.98 16.25 -31.68
C HIS A 369 -7.14 16.78 -30.50
N GLN A 370 -6.48 17.92 -30.70
CA GLN A 370 -5.78 18.64 -29.63
C GLN A 370 -6.75 19.15 -28.56
N ASP A 371 -7.93 19.63 -28.97
CA ASP A 371 -8.97 20.08 -28.06
C ASP A 371 -9.60 18.91 -27.31
N MET A 372 -9.82 17.76 -27.96
CA MET A 372 -10.21 16.50 -27.29
C MET A 372 -9.20 16.08 -26.23
N GLU A 373 -7.91 16.11 -26.55
CA GLU A 373 -6.84 15.77 -25.60
C GLU A 373 -6.83 16.72 -24.39
N LYS A 374 -6.94 18.05 -24.62
CA LYS A 374 -7.05 19.04 -23.53
C LYS A 374 -8.26 18.81 -22.65
N LEU A 375 -9.43 18.54 -23.24
CA LEU A 375 -10.66 18.25 -22.52
C LEU A 375 -10.51 16.99 -21.66
N HIS A 376 -9.93 15.93 -22.23
CA HIS A 376 -9.64 14.69 -21.52
C HIS A 376 -8.74 14.92 -20.29
N TYR A 377 -7.63 15.65 -20.44
CA TYR A 377 -6.74 15.95 -19.32
C TYR A 377 -7.40 16.81 -18.24
N THR A 378 -8.26 17.74 -18.64
CA THR A 378 -9.01 18.60 -17.69
C THR A 378 -9.98 17.75 -16.87
N HIS A 379 -10.72 16.83 -17.51
CA HIS A 379 -11.74 15.99 -16.89
C HIS A 379 -11.16 14.85 -16.02
N VAL A 380 -10.02 14.26 -16.43
CA VAL A 380 -9.41 13.08 -15.77
C VAL A 380 -8.55 13.44 -14.55
N SER A 381 -8.34 14.73 -14.27
CA SER A 381 -7.65 15.11 -13.03
C SER A 381 -8.41 14.59 -11.80
N ALA A 382 -7.80 13.62 -11.09
CA ALA A 382 -8.45 12.89 -9.99
C ALA A 382 -9.06 13.82 -8.92
N SER A 383 -8.44 14.99 -8.73
CA SER A 383 -8.94 16.09 -7.89
C SER A 383 -10.33 16.59 -8.31
N THR A 384 -10.54 16.80 -9.60
CA THR A 384 -11.78 17.35 -10.17
C THR A 384 -12.89 16.32 -10.12
N THR A 385 -12.62 15.07 -10.51
CA THR A 385 -13.60 13.98 -10.42
C THR A 385 -14.02 13.70 -8.97
N LEU A 386 -13.07 13.67 -8.01
CA LEU A 386 -13.38 13.49 -6.59
C LEU A 386 -14.11 14.70 -5.98
N GLY A 387 -13.74 15.93 -6.37
CA GLY A 387 -14.39 17.16 -5.93
C GLY A 387 -15.86 17.23 -6.35
N GLU A 388 -16.15 16.91 -7.62
CA GLU A 388 -17.51 16.84 -8.15
C GLU A 388 -18.33 15.73 -7.48
N ARG A 389 -17.70 14.57 -7.20
CA ARG A 389 -18.35 13.49 -6.45
C ARG A 389 -18.68 13.90 -5.02
N TYR A 390 -17.77 14.59 -4.34
CA TYR A 390 -18.01 15.12 -2.99
C TYR A 390 -19.15 16.15 -2.97
N GLN A 391 -19.22 17.02 -3.97
CA GLN A 391 -20.31 17.98 -4.13
C GLN A 391 -21.65 17.28 -4.39
N ARG A 392 -21.69 16.28 -5.29
CA ARG A 392 -22.88 15.45 -5.54
C ARG A 392 -23.33 14.69 -4.29
N HIS A 393 -22.39 14.18 -3.50
CA HIS A 393 -22.69 13.51 -2.24
C HIS A 393 -23.26 14.49 -1.19
N ARG A 394 -22.74 15.72 -1.09
CA ARG A 394 -23.30 16.76 -0.19
C ARG A 394 -24.71 17.20 -0.58
N GLN A 395 -25.07 17.13 -1.86
CA GLN A 395 -26.40 17.51 -2.35
C GLN A 395 -27.45 16.41 -2.14
N ARG A 396 -27.06 15.15 -1.86
CA ARG A 396 -27.96 14.02 -1.60
C ARG A 396 -28.30 13.91 -0.10
N HIS A 397 -29.19 14.76 0.37
CA HIS A 397 -29.84 14.59 1.69
C HIS A 397 -31.21 13.89 1.62
N HIS A 398 -31.60 13.31 0.48
CA HIS A 398 -32.81 12.49 0.38
C HIS A 398 -32.48 10.99 0.48
N ALA A 399 -33.06 10.35 1.51
CA ALA A 399 -32.65 9.06 2.07
C ALA A 399 -32.99 7.81 1.24
N ASN A 400 -33.23 7.90 -0.07
CA ASN A 400 -33.76 6.76 -0.85
C ASN A 400 -33.25 6.60 -2.28
N ASP A 401 -32.29 7.41 -2.74
CA ASP A 401 -31.75 7.27 -4.09
C ASP A 401 -30.48 6.40 -4.11
N ALA A 402 -30.50 5.37 -4.96
CA ALA A 402 -29.34 4.54 -5.24
C ALA A 402 -28.17 5.42 -5.75
N PRO A 403 -26.90 5.04 -5.48
CA PRO A 403 -25.78 5.79 -6.02
C PRO A 403 -25.86 5.78 -7.56
N ALA A 404 -26.07 6.95 -8.17
CA ALA A 404 -25.94 7.07 -9.62
C ALA A 404 -24.55 6.58 -10.03
N ARG A 405 -24.50 5.63 -10.97
CA ARG A 405 -23.27 5.14 -11.60
C ARG A 405 -22.51 6.32 -12.19
N ASP A 406 -21.18 6.28 -12.14
CA ASP A 406 -20.40 7.25 -12.90
C ASP A 406 -20.71 7.06 -14.39
N PRO A 407 -21.05 8.14 -15.11
CA PRO A 407 -21.33 8.02 -16.53
C PRO A 407 -20.04 7.77 -17.31
N GLU A 408 -20.13 6.94 -18.33
CA GLU A 408 -19.12 6.76 -19.36
C GLU A 408 -19.08 8.04 -20.19
N VAL A 409 -17.87 8.59 -20.36
CA VAL A 409 -17.64 9.84 -21.08
C VAL A 409 -16.89 9.53 -22.36
N GLU A 410 -17.58 9.67 -23.49
CA GLU A 410 -17.03 9.49 -24.83
C GLU A 410 -16.98 10.85 -25.54
N TYR A 411 -15.89 11.14 -26.24
CA TYR A 411 -15.73 12.36 -27.02
C TYR A 411 -15.86 12.00 -28.50
N THR A 412 -16.81 12.63 -29.19
CA THR A 412 -17.01 12.45 -30.62
C THR A 412 -16.91 13.79 -31.33
N LEU A 413 -16.60 13.77 -32.62
CA LEU A 413 -16.69 14.95 -33.46
C LEU A 413 -18.12 15.07 -33.98
N ASP A 414 -18.72 16.25 -33.86
CA ASP A 414 -19.97 16.53 -34.56
C ASP A 414 -19.70 16.81 -36.05
N GLY A 415 -20.74 16.72 -36.88
CA GLY A 415 -20.65 16.97 -38.33
C GLY A 415 -20.26 18.41 -38.71
N SER A 416 -20.02 19.28 -37.73
CA SER A 416 -19.54 20.66 -37.89
C SER A 416 -18.12 20.89 -37.35
N GLY A 417 -17.41 19.84 -36.91
CA GLY A 417 -16.04 19.93 -36.38
C GLY A 417 -15.95 20.31 -34.89
N GLY A 418 -17.06 20.31 -34.17
CA GLY A 418 -17.11 20.52 -32.72
C GLY A 418 -16.89 19.23 -31.94
N VAL A 419 -16.19 19.30 -30.79
CA VAL A 419 -16.05 18.16 -29.86
C VAL A 419 -17.32 18.04 -29.02
N LYS A 420 -18.05 16.94 -29.19
CA LYS A 420 -19.25 16.60 -28.42
C LYS A 420 -18.91 15.58 -27.33
N ILE A 421 -19.38 15.86 -26.12
CA ILE A 421 -19.21 14.97 -24.97
C ILE A 421 -20.48 14.14 -24.81
N HIS A 422 -20.37 12.83 -24.96
CA HIS A 422 -21.42 11.88 -24.66
C HIS A 422 -21.24 11.37 -23.24
N VAL A 423 -22.26 11.57 -22.40
CA VAL A 423 -22.26 11.17 -20.99
C VAL A 423 -23.37 10.13 -20.82
N GLY A 424 -23.01 8.84 -20.87
CA GLY A 424 -23.96 7.72 -20.87
C GLY A 424 -23.87 6.84 -19.62
N PRO A 425 -24.96 6.18 -19.19
CA PRO A 425 -24.88 5.18 -18.13
C PRO A 425 -24.10 3.95 -18.63
N HIS A 426 -23.06 3.56 -17.90
CA HIS A 426 -22.28 2.37 -18.21
C HIS A 426 -23.21 1.14 -18.17
N ALA A 427 -23.39 0.47 -19.32
CA ALA A 427 -24.27 -0.69 -19.45
C ALA A 427 -23.87 -1.81 -18.48
N GLY A 428 -22.57 -1.88 -18.15
CA GLY A 428 -21.98 -2.94 -17.34
C GLY A 428 -21.98 -4.26 -18.10
N THR A 429 -20.89 -5.01 -17.99
CA THR A 429 -20.90 -6.44 -18.28
C THR A 429 -21.61 -7.15 -17.13
N ILE A 430 -22.94 -7.04 -17.08
CA ILE A 430 -23.76 -7.99 -16.32
C ILE A 430 -23.54 -9.32 -17.04
N GLY A 431 -23.00 -10.31 -16.33
CA GLY A 431 -22.58 -11.61 -16.88
C GLY A 431 -23.57 -12.19 -17.89
N VAL A 432 -23.34 -11.87 -19.16
CA VAL A 432 -23.95 -12.54 -20.28
C VAL A 432 -23.06 -13.73 -20.54
N THR A 433 -23.63 -14.93 -20.55
CA THR A 433 -22.86 -16.14 -20.84
C THR A 433 -22.21 -16.02 -22.21
N ASP A 434 -21.04 -16.63 -22.41
CA ASP A 434 -20.28 -16.57 -23.67
C ASP A 434 -21.14 -16.97 -24.88
N GLU A 435 -22.16 -17.81 -24.68
CA GLU A 435 -23.15 -18.22 -25.67
C GLU A 435 -24.03 -17.07 -26.19
N VAL A 436 -24.38 -16.10 -25.34
CA VAL A 436 -25.19 -14.94 -25.72
C VAL A 436 -24.31 -13.92 -26.44
N ILE A 437 -23.06 -13.73 -26.00
CA ILE A 437 -22.09 -12.87 -26.69
C ILE A 437 -21.83 -13.39 -28.11
N ALA A 438 -21.64 -14.71 -28.25
CA ALA A 438 -21.46 -15.36 -29.54
C ALA A 438 -22.67 -15.13 -30.47
N ARG A 439 -23.90 -15.30 -29.97
CA ARG A 439 -25.11 -15.03 -30.76
C ARG A 439 -25.25 -13.57 -31.17
N THR A 440 -24.90 -12.64 -30.28
CA THR A 440 -24.99 -11.20 -30.58
C THR A 440 -23.96 -10.80 -31.65
N GLN A 441 -22.75 -11.39 -31.61
CA GLN A 441 -21.71 -11.17 -32.62
C GLN A 441 -22.09 -11.78 -33.98
N GLU A 442 -22.74 -12.95 -33.99
CA GLU A 442 -23.23 -13.59 -35.21
C GLU A 442 -24.38 -12.79 -35.85
N GLU A 443 -25.29 -12.25 -35.05
CA GLU A 443 -26.38 -11.36 -35.51
C GLU A 443 -25.86 -10.02 -36.04
N VAL A 444 -24.82 -9.44 -35.44
CA VAL A 444 -24.16 -8.22 -35.94
C VAL A 444 -23.42 -8.49 -37.26
N ALA A 445 -22.68 -9.60 -37.35
CA ALA A 445 -21.98 -9.98 -38.59
C ALA A 445 -22.95 -10.24 -39.75
N LEU A 446 -24.12 -10.84 -39.47
CA LEU A 446 -25.19 -11.03 -40.46
C LEU A 446 -25.82 -9.70 -40.90
N SER A 447 -25.98 -8.74 -39.98
CA SER A 447 -26.51 -7.40 -40.30
C SER A 447 -25.52 -6.55 -41.13
N GLU A 448 -24.23 -6.67 -40.86
CA GLU A 448 -23.18 -5.99 -41.64
C GLU A 448 -23.05 -6.61 -43.03
N ALA A 449 -23.11 -7.95 -43.13
CA ALA A 449 -23.12 -8.65 -44.41
C ALA A 449 -24.34 -8.28 -45.27
N ALA A 450 -25.52 -8.12 -44.66
CA ALA A 450 -26.73 -7.69 -45.35
C ALA A 450 -26.65 -6.24 -45.84
N SER A 451 -26.05 -5.33 -45.06
CA SER A 451 -25.86 -3.93 -45.47
C SER A 451 -24.87 -3.82 -46.64
N ASN A 452 -23.78 -4.58 -46.61
CA ASN A 452 -22.79 -4.62 -47.69
C ASN A 452 -23.34 -5.20 -49.00
N LEU A 453 -24.33 -6.11 -48.94
CA LEU A 453 -25.01 -6.63 -50.13
C LEU A 453 -25.96 -5.60 -50.75
N ILE A 454 -26.63 -4.79 -49.92
CA ILE A 454 -27.52 -3.71 -50.39
C ILE A 454 -26.69 -2.62 -51.07
N ASP A 455 -25.54 -2.24 -50.52
CA ASP A 455 -24.64 -1.24 -51.12
C ASP A 455 -24.02 -1.71 -52.45
N ALA A 456 -23.77 -3.02 -52.59
CA ALA A 456 -23.31 -3.62 -53.84
C ALA A 456 -24.39 -3.70 -54.94
N GLU A 457 -25.68 -3.74 -54.57
CA GLU A 457 -26.81 -3.74 -55.50
C GLU A 457 -27.14 -2.33 -56.01
N VAL A 458 -26.92 -1.31 -55.17
CA VAL A 458 -27.11 0.12 -55.51
C VAL A 458 -25.97 0.67 -56.40
N ALA A 459 -24.79 0.05 -56.37
CA ALA A 459 -23.63 0.46 -57.17
C ALA A 459 -23.58 -0.12 -58.60
N ARG A 460 -24.58 -0.91 -59.04
CA ARG A 460 -24.61 -1.43 -60.42
C ARG A 460 -25.02 -0.32 -61.41
N PRO A 461 -24.17 0.05 -62.39
CA PRO A 461 -24.55 1.02 -63.41
C PRO A 461 -25.65 0.46 -64.32
N PRO A 462 -26.53 1.31 -64.88
CA PRO A 462 -27.64 0.87 -65.73
C PRO A 462 -27.09 0.16 -66.98
N GLN A 463 -27.64 -1.02 -67.29
CA GLN A 463 -27.33 -1.72 -68.54
C GLN A 463 -27.89 -0.91 -69.72
N ASP A 464 -26.99 -0.45 -70.58
CA ASP A 464 -27.30 0.17 -71.86
C ASP A 464 -28.11 -0.80 -72.73
N LEU A 465 -29.35 -0.42 -73.04
CA LEU A 465 -30.12 -0.95 -74.17
C LEU A 465 -29.43 -0.48 -75.45
N GLN A 466 -28.64 -1.35 -76.09
CA GLN A 466 -28.21 -1.15 -77.47
C GLN A 466 -29.25 -1.72 -78.43
N ASP A 467 -29.83 -0.81 -79.21
CA ASP A 467 -30.54 -1.05 -80.46
C ASP A 467 -29.64 -1.73 -81.51
N GLY A 468 -30.25 -2.62 -82.30
CA GLY A 468 -29.80 -3.11 -83.60
C GLY A 468 -30.88 -4.05 -84.14
N GLY A 469 -31.52 -3.82 -85.28
CA GLY A 469 -30.97 -3.33 -86.54
C GLY A 469 -30.74 -4.52 -87.45
#